data_AF-A0AAU2YB04-F1
#
_entry.id   AF-A0AAU2YB04-F1
#
_cell.length_a   1.000
_cell.length_b   1.000
_cell.length_c   1.000
_cell.angle_alpha   90.00
_cell.angle_beta   90.00
_cell.angle_gamma   90.00
#
_symmetry.space_group_name_H-M   'P 1'
#
loop_
_entity.id
_entity.type
_entity.pdbx_description
1 polymer ?
#
loop_
_entity_poly.entity_id
_entity_poly.type
_entity_poly.pdbx_seq_one_letter_code
_entity_poly.pdbx_strand_id
1 'polypeptide(L)'
;MLQTAAYIVIACLSGMRDSEVKALARGCLRTETDSTGSPYRWKVTSLSFKGEADPRGVKAIWNVGEPVARAITVLEMLQPPDVDHLSTVSTTAQAATRDVATPP
;
A
#
# COMPACT_ATOMS: atom_id res chain seq x y z
N MET A 1 -16.74 7.04 2.59
CA MET A 1 -16.22 7.77 3.77
C MET A 1 -15.20 6.96 4.57
N LEU A 2 -15.43 5.67 4.86
CA LEU A 2 -14.47 4.84 5.63
C LEU A 2 -13.08 4.68 4.97
N GLN A 3 -13.04 4.47 3.65
CA GLN A 3 -11.78 4.39 2.90
C GLN A 3 -10.94 5.67 3.06
N THR A 4 -11.56 6.83 2.93
CA THR A 4 -10.90 8.14 3.10
C THR A 4 -10.40 8.32 4.53
N ALA A 5 -11.18 7.95 5.54
CA ALA A 5 -10.76 8.02 6.93
C ALA A 5 -9.53 7.14 7.20
N ALA A 6 -9.56 5.88 6.73
CA ALA A 6 -8.43 4.97 6.87
C ALA A 6 -7.18 5.50 6.13
N TYR A 7 -7.36 6.08 4.94
CA TYR A 7 -6.28 6.72 4.20
C TYR A 7 -5.62 7.86 4.99
N ILE A 8 -6.43 8.76 5.57
CA ILE A 8 -5.94 9.89 6.37
C ILE A 8 -5.15 9.38 7.58
N VAL A 9 -5.64 8.37 8.29
CA VAL A 9 -4.93 7.77 9.44
C VAL A 9 -3.56 7.24 9.01
N ILE A 10 -3.49 6.52 7.89
CA ILE A 10 -2.22 5.98 7.38
C ILE A 10 -1.28 7.11 6.97
N ALA A 11 -1.76 8.09 6.20
CA ALA A 11 -0.95 9.19 5.71
C ALA A 11 -0.38 10.05 6.85
N CYS A 12 -1.18 10.33 7.89
CA CYS A 12 -0.74 11.17 9.00
C CYS A 12 0.20 10.46 9.99
N LEU A 13 0.08 9.14 10.18
CA LEU A 13 0.74 8.45 11.28
C LEU A 13 1.86 7.48 10.85
N SER A 14 2.02 7.20 9.55
CA SER A 14 3.05 6.28 9.07
C SER A 14 4.39 6.93 8.75
N GLY A 15 4.42 8.25 8.51
CA GLY A 15 5.59 8.95 7.98
C GLY A 15 5.88 8.69 6.50
N MET A 16 5.03 7.91 5.81
CA MET A 16 5.11 7.66 4.38
C MET A 16 4.66 8.88 3.57
N ARG A 17 5.26 9.06 2.40
CA ARG A 17 4.81 10.00 1.36
C ARG A 17 3.54 9.48 0.70
N ASP A 18 2.75 10.37 0.13
CA ASP A 18 1.51 10.03 -0.59
C ASP A 18 1.72 8.92 -1.67
N SER A 19 2.83 8.99 -2.43
CA SER A 19 3.19 7.95 -3.40
C SER A 19 3.49 6.58 -2.79
N GLU A 20 4.07 6.55 -1.59
CA GLU A 20 4.38 5.33 -0.84
C GLU A 20 3.12 4.74 -0.19
N VAL A 21 2.22 5.59 0.33
CA VAL A 21 0.91 5.15 0.81
C VAL A 21 0.09 4.57 -0.35
N LYS A 22 0.17 5.18 -1.54
CA LYS A 22 -0.52 4.69 -2.73
C LYS A 22 0.06 3.39 -3.31
N ALA A 23 1.32 3.10 -3.01
CA ALA A 23 1.98 1.87 -3.40
C ALA A 23 1.70 0.69 -2.44
N LEU A 24 0.91 0.90 -1.38
CA LEU A 24 0.56 -0.18 -0.46
C LEU A 24 -0.24 -1.28 -1.17
N ALA A 25 0.26 -2.50 -1.02
CA ALA A 25 -0.36 -3.71 -1.53
C ALA A 25 -0.99 -4.52 -0.40
N ARG A 26 -1.94 -5.40 -0.74
CA ARG A 26 -2.49 -6.41 0.17
C ARG A 26 -1.37 -7.24 0.78
N GLY A 27 -1.45 -7.52 2.09
CA GLY A 27 -0.43 -8.25 2.82
C GLY A 27 0.84 -7.44 3.12
N CYS A 28 0.80 -6.11 2.98
CA CYS A 28 1.93 -5.25 3.31
C CYS A 28 2.23 -5.17 4.82
N LEU A 29 1.28 -5.55 5.67
CA LEU A 29 1.40 -5.47 7.13
C LEU A 29 1.99 -6.76 7.72
N ARG A 30 3.01 -6.59 8.56
CA ARG A 30 3.57 -7.64 9.40
C ARG A 30 3.57 -7.19 10.86
N THR A 31 2.92 -7.96 11.72
CA THR A 31 2.90 -7.73 13.17
C THR A 31 3.88 -8.70 13.85
N GLU A 32 4.75 -8.17 14.70
CA GLU A 32 5.58 -8.96 15.59
C GLU A 32 4.94 -9.00 16.97
N THR A 33 4.78 -10.21 17.49
CA THR A 33 4.19 -10.48 18.80
C THR A 33 5.24 -11.05 19.74
N ASP A 34 5.11 -10.76 21.03
CA ASP A 34 5.94 -11.36 22.06
C ASP A 34 5.57 -12.83 22.32
N SER A 35 6.26 -13.46 23.28
CA SER A 35 6.02 -14.86 23.69
C SER A 35 4.64 -15.09 24.32
N THR A 36 3.96 -14.01 24.73
CA THR A 36 2.59 -14.05 25.29
C THR A 36 1.52 -13.74 24.24
N GLY A 37 1.93 -13.44 23.00
CA GLY A 37 1.04 -13.08 21.89
C GLY A 37 0.69 -11.60 21.81
N SER A 38 1.28 -10.74 22.65
CA SER A 38 1.03 -9.30 22.62
C SER A 38 1.79 -8.63 21.48
N PRO A 39 1.13 -7.88 20.58
CA PRO A 39 1.80 -7.20 19.49
C PRO A 39 2.61 -6.02 20.01
N TYR A 40 3.92 -6.00 19.73
CA TYR A 40 4.82 -4.93 20.16
C TYR A 40 5.37 -4.11 18.99
N ARG A 41 5.29 -4.61 17.75
CA ARG A 41 5.81 -3.90 16.58
C ARG A 41 5.00 -4.20 15.33
N TRP A 42 4.67 -3.14 14.59
CA TRP A 42 4.04 -3.23 13.27
C TRP A 42 5.00 -2.73 12.21
N LYS A 43 5.19 -3.55 11.18
CA LYS A 43 6.03 -3.25 10.02
C LYS A 43 5.15 -3.23 8.79
N VAL A 44 5.25 -2.16 8.01
CA VAL A 44 4.54 -2.01 6.74
C VAL A 44 5.56 -2.04 5.62
N THR A 45 5.30 -2.85 4.60
CA THR A 45 6.13 -2.96 3.41
C THR A 45 5.52 -2.12 2.29
N SER A 46 6.25 -1.14 1.77
CA SER A 46 5.82 -0.35 0.61
C SER A 46 6.97 -0.12 -0.38
N LEU A 47 6.72 0.56 -1.48
CA LEU A 47 7.72 1.02 -2.44
C LEU A 47 8.12 2.46 -2.14
N SER A 48 9.42 2.69 -1.92
CA SER A 48 10.05 4.01 -1.87
C SER A 48 10.51 4.41 -3.27
N PHE A 49 10.23 5.65 -3.67
CA PHE A 49 10.57 6.18 -4.99
C PHE A 49 11.63 7.29 -4.94
N LYS A 50 11.98 7.79 -3.75
CA LYS A 50 12.78 9.02 -3.62
C LYS A 50 14.27 8.71 -3.48
N GLY A 51 15.04 8.99 -4.55
CA GLY A 51 16.49 8.82 -4.56
C GLY A 51 16.96 7.49 -5.16
N GLU A 52 16.02 6.64 -5.54
CA GLU A 52 16.26 5.40 -6.26
C GLU A 52 16.42 5.62 -7.76
N ALA A 53 17.35 4.88 -8.37
CA ALA A 53 17.55 4.85 -9.81
C ALA A 53 16.47 4.04 -10.56
N ASP A 54 15.71 3.18 -9.86
CA ASP A 54 14.66 2.37 -10.47
C ASP A 54 13.30 3.11 -10.43
N PRO A 55 12.70 3.44 -11.59
CA PRO A 55 11.38 4.07 -11.68
C PRO A 55 10.25 3.23 -11.05
N ARG A 56 10.48 1.93 -10.83
CA ARG A 56 9.51 1.00 -10.21
C ARG A 56 9.47 1.12 -8.69
N GLY A 57 10.38 1.88 -8.09
CA GLY A 57 10.51 2.01 -6.63
C GLY A 57 11.20 0.81 -5.99
N VAL A 58 11.82 1.02 -4.83
CA VAL A 58 12.50 -0.02 -4.04
C VAL A 58 11.68 -0.36 -2.81
N LYS A 59 11.62 -1.66 -2.49
CA LYS A 59 10.94 -2.17 -1.30
C LYS A 59 11.53 -1.55 -0.03
N ALA A 60 10.70 -0.83 0.70
CA ALA A 60 11.01 -0.19 1.97
C ALA A 60 10.13 -0.76 3.09
N ILE A 61 10.65 -0.77 4.31
CA ILE A 61 9.95 -1.21 5.51
C ILE A 61 9.78 -0.02 6.45
N TRP A 62 8.54 0.24 6.84
CA TRP A 62 8.14 1.32 7.73
C TRP A 62 7.74 0.73 9.08
N ASN A 63 8.31 1.24 10.16
CA ASN A 63 7.80 0.95 11.50
C ASN A 63 6.61 1.87 11.77
N VAL A 64 5.45 1.29 12.09
CA VAL A 64 4.23 2.05 12.38
C VAL A 64 3.64 1.66 13.72
N GLY A 65 2.70 2.48 14.21
CA GLY A 65 1.90 2.15 15.40
C GLY A 65 0.66 1.32 15.06
N GLU A 66 0.04 0.75 16.10
CA GLU A 66 -1.22 0.00 16.04
C GLU A 66 -2.32 0.70 15.22
N PRO A 67 -2.55 2.03 15.33
CA PRO A 67 -3.64 2.69 14.60
C PRO A 67 -3.47 2.59 13.08
N VAL A 68 -2.23 2.65 12.59
CA VAL A 68 -1.92 2.51 11.16
C VAL A 68 -2.15 1.07 10.71
N ALA A 69 -1.70 0.11 11.50
CA ALA A 69 -1.91 -1.31 11.21
C ALA A 69 -3.41 -1.64 11.09
N ARG A 70 -4.22 -1.15 12.03
CA ARG A 70 -5.68 -1.31 12.00
C ARG A 70 -6.31 -0.66 10.77
N ALA A 71 -5.88 0.54 10.41
CA ALA A 71 -6.36 1.23 9.22
C ALA A 71 -6.03 0.48 7.93
N ILE A 72 -4.84 -0.14 7.83
CA ILE A 72 -4.46 -0.99 6.70
C ILE A 72 -5.38 -2.20 6.60
N THR A 73 -5.62 -2.91 7.70
CA THR A 73 -6.56 -4.05 7.71
C THR A 73 -7.97 -3.63 7.29
N VAL A 74 -8.45 -2.45 7.72
CA VAL A 74 -9.73 -1.91 7.24
C VAL A 74 -9.71 -1.66 5.73
N LEU A 75 -8.65 -1.07 5.18
CA LEU A 75 -8.52 -0.90 3.73
C LEU A 75 -8.51 -2.23 2.98
N GLU A 76 -7.79 -3.25 3.48
CA GLU A 76 -7.74 -4.59 2.88
C GLU A 76 -9.11 -5.27 2.84
N MET A 77 -9.95 -5.07 3.86
CA MET A 77 -11.31 -5.60 3.92
C MET A 77 -12.28 -4.87 2.97
N LEU A 78 -12.01 -3.60 2.66
CA LEU A 78 -12.85 -2.81 1.75
C LEU A 78 -12.56 -3.10 0.27
N GLN A 79 -11.39 -3.65 -0.06
CA GLN A 79 -11.04 -4.03 -1.43
C GLN A 79 -11.54 -5.44 -1.76
N PRO A 80 -12.00 -5.67 -3.02
CA PRO A 80 -12.25 -7.02 -3.51
C PRO A 80 -11.02 -7.92 -3.34
N PRO A 81 -11.21 -9.25 -3.17
CA PRO A 81 -10.11 -10.18 -2.95
C PRO A 81 -9.09 -10.18 -4.11
N ASP A 82 -9.53 -9.87 -5.34
CA ASP A 82 -8.70 -9.86 -6.55
C ASP A 82 -7.94 -8.54 -6.78
N VAL A 83 -8.07 -7.57 -5.87
CA VAL A 83 -7.38 -6.27 -5.96
C VAL A 83 -6.21 -6.24 -4.99
N ASP A 84 -5.00 -6.16 -5.56
CA ASP A 84 -3.76 -6.07 -4.80
C ASP A 84 -3.48 -4.66 -4.27
N HIS A 85 -3.98 -3.61 -4.93
CA HIS A 85 -3.71 -2.21 -4.55
C HIS A 85 -4.77 -1.64 -3.59
N LEU A 86 -4.35 -1.04 -2.48
CA LEU A 86 -5.29 -0.59 -1.43
C LEU A 86 -5.87 0.83 -1.63
N SER A 87 -5.18 1.67 -2.40
CA SER A 87 -5.53 3.10 -2.57
C SER A 87 -6.10 3.46 -3.95
N THR A 88 -6.04 2.55 -4.91
CA THR A 88 -6.43 2.85 -6.29
C THR A 88 -7.93 2.65 -6.42
N VAL A 89 -8.68 3.75 -6.52
CA VAL A 89 -9.92 3.72 -7.29
C VAL A 89 -9.48 3.33 -8.70
N SER A 90 -9.83 2.13 -9.15
CA SER A 90 -9.68 1.74 -10.54
C SER A 90 -10.43 2.78 -11.39
N THR A 91 -9.72 3.78 -11.91
CA THR A 91 -10.13 4.37 -13.17
C THR A 91 -10.00 3.25 -14.17
N THR A 92 -11.12 2.58 -14.44
CA THR A 92 -11.27 1.64 -15.56
C THR A 92 -10.98 2.42 -16.85
N ALA A 93 -9.71 2.45 -17.26
CA ALA A 93 -9.26 2.85 -18.58
C ALA A 93 -7.81 2.37 -18.81
N GLN A 94 -7.58 1.07 -18.71
CA GLN A 94 -6.50 0.42 -19.47
C GLN A 94 -7.10 -0.68 -20.35
N ALA A 95 -7.92 -0.23 -21.29
CA ALA A 95 -8.23 -0.96 -22.50
C ALA A 95 -8.22 0.05 -23.66
N ALA A 96 -7.01 0.37 -24.13
CA ALA A 96 -6.83 1.02 -25.42
C ALA A 96 -5.45 0.66 -25.97
N THR A 97 -5.46 -0.40 -26.78
CA THR A 97 -4.67 -0.55 -28.00
C THR A 97 -3.16 -0.45 -27.84
N ARG A 98 -2.54 -1.62 -27.62
CA ARG A 98 -1.19 -1.89 -28.09
C ARG A 98 -1.30 -2.84 -29.28
N ASP A 99 -1.75 -2.31 -30.41
CA ASP A 99 -1.58 -2.93 -31.72
C ASP A 99 -0.98 -1.86 -32.64
N VAL A 100 0.35 -1.78 -32.62
CA VAL A 100 1.12 -1.06 -33.64
C VAL A 100 1.84 -2.14 -34.43
N ALA A 101 1.31 -2.33 -35.65
CA ALA A 101 1.83 -3.17 -36.69
C ALA A 101 3.30 -2.88 -37.01
N THR A 102 4.02 -3.96 -37.28
CA THR A 102 5.34 -3.96 -37.94
C THR A 102 5.16 -3.51 -39.41
N PRO A 103 5.88 -2.48 -39.89
CA PRO A 103 5.91 -2.15 -41.32
C PRO A 103 7.03 -2.94 -42.06
N PRO A 104 6.94 -3.04 -43.40
CA PRO A 104 7.65 -4.03 -44.21
C PRO A 104 9.16 -3.78 -44.40
#